data_AF-R9LZA1-F1
#
_entry.id   AF-R9LZA1-F1
#
_cell.length_a   1.000
_cell.length_b   1.000
_cell.length_c   1.000
_cell.angle_alpha   90.00
_cell.angle_beta   90.00
_cell.angle_gamma   90.00
#
_symmetry.space_group_name_H-M   'P 1'
#
loop_
_entity.id
_entity.type
_entity.pdbx_description
1 polymer ?
#
loop_
_entity_poly.entity_id
_entity_poly.type
_entity_poly.pdbx_seq_one_letter_code
_entity_poly.pdbx_strand_id
1 'polypeptide(L)' 'MLLLLEEWDYTVQGLTYINREQVNAIRQAVHELERAGYIVRARERDSRGRLRGAEYTIYEQPQVPSAFPALN' A
#
# COMPACT_ATOMS: atom_id res chain seq x y z
N MET A 1 -17.98 -0.98 -4.57
CA MET A 1 -17.90 -0.15 -3.34
C MET A 1 -17.61 -1.08 -2.18
N LEU A 2 -16.36 -1.12 -1.71
CA LEU A 2 -16.04 -1.81 -0.46
C LEU A 2 -16.58 -0.94 0.68
N LEU A 3 -17.65 -1.40 1.32
CA LEU A 3 -18.19 -0.78 2.53
C LEU A 3 -17.14 -0.99 3.63
N LEU A 4 -16.43 0.06 4.02
CA LEU A 4 -15.55 0.02 5.19
C LEU A 4 -16.41 -0.32 6.40
N LEU A 5 -16.25 -1.54 6.91
CA LEU A 5 -16.67 -1.85 8.27
C LEU A 5 -15.84 -0.96 9.20
N GLU A 6 -16.50 -0.31 10.15
CA GLU A 6 -15.90 0.68 11.09
C GLU A 6 -14.74 0.12 11.95
N GLU A 7 -14.47 -1.19 11.87
CA GLU A 7 -13.47 -1.91 12.68
C GLU A 7 -12.29 -2.49 11.89
N TRP A 8 -12.20 -2.28 10.56
CA TRP A 8 -11.09 -2.88 9.81
C TRP A 8 -9.77 -2.11 10.00
N ASP A 9 -8.79 -2.79 10.60
CA ASP A 9 -7.41 -2.32 10.69
C ASP A 9 -6.66 -2.64 9.38
N TYR A 10 -6.58 -1.65 8.50
CA TYR A 10 -5.87 -1.73 7.21
C TYR A 10 -4.36 -1.50 7.34
N THR A 11 -3.82 -1.44 8.55
CA THR A 11 -2.36 -1.43 8.72
C THR A 11 -1.78 -2.79 8.33
N VAL A 12 -0.48 -2.82 8.04
CA VAL A 12 0.25 -4.08 7.81
C VAL A 12 0.08 -5.05 9.00
N GLN A 13 -0.04 -4.54 10.23
CA GLN A 13 -0.26 -5.36 11.42
C GLN A 13 -1.66 -5.96 11.45
N GLY A 14 -2.70 -5.18 11.16
CA GLY A 14 -4.07 -5.66 11.04
C GLY A 14 -4.22 -6.72 9.93
N LEU A 15 -3.60 -6.48 8.77
CA LEU A 15 -3.59 -7.44 7.67
C LEU A 15 -2.86 -8.75 8.01
N THR A 16 -1.75 -8.69 8.76
CA THR A 16 -1.06 -9.87 9.31
C THR A 16 -1.98 -10.67 10.23
N TYR A 17 -2.70 -10.00 11.12
CA TYR A 17 -3.63 -10.66 12.03
C TYR A 17 -4.77 -11.37 11.29
N ILE A 18 -5.38 -10.70 10.30
CA ILE A 18 -6.52 -11.22 9.55
C ILE A 18 -6.12 -12.39 8.64
N ASN A 19 -5.04 -12.24 7.87
CA ASN A 19 -4.60 -13.28 6.93
C ASN A 19 -3.84 -14.42 7.62
N ARG A 20 -3.48 -14.26 8.89
CA ARG A 20 -2.62 -15.19 9.65
C ARG A 20 -1.25 -15.40 9.00
N GLU A 21 -0.80 -14.39 8.27
CA GLU A 21 0.47 -14.36 7.55
C GLU A 21 1.48 -13.48 8.27
N GLN A 22 2.76 -13.79 8.12
CA GLN A 22 3.81 -12.97 8.73
C GLN A 22 3.87 -11.56 8.12
N VAL A 23 4.31 -10.58 8.91
CA VAL A 23 4.45 -9.18 8.49
C VAL A 23 5.25 -9.02 7.20
N ASN A 24 6.30 -9.83 7.02
CA ASN A 24 7.12 -9.80 5.81
C ASN A 24 6.37 -10.32 4.57
N ALA A 25 5.52 -11.33 4.73
CA ALA A 25 4.70 -11.86 3.64
C ALA A 25 3.67 -10.82 3.18
N ILE A 26 3.00 -10.13 4.13
CA ILE A 26 2.07 -9.03 3.81
C ILE A 26 2.79 -7.88 3.10
N ARG A 27 3.97 -7.47 3.57
CA ARG A 27 4.76 -6.42 2.89
C ARG A 27 5.13 -6.81 1.47
N GLN A 28 5.50 -8.07 1.26
CA GLN A 28 5.88 -8.57 -0.05
C GLN A 28 4.68 -8.60 -1.00
N ALA A 29 3.52 -9.08 -0.53
CA ALA A 29 2.28 -9.07 -1.32
C ALA A 29 1.86 -7.65 -1.72
N VAL A 30 1.91 -6.68 -0.78
CA VAL A 30 1.64 -5.27 -1.08
C VAL A 30 2.63 -4.73 -2.11
N HIS A 31 3.92 -5.07 -2.00
CA HIS A 31 4.94 -4.63 -2.95
C HIS A 31 4.72 -5.22 -4.36
N GLU A 32 4.33 -6.49 -4.46
CA GLU A 32 4.01 -7.13 -5.73
C GLU A 32 2.79 -6.50 -6.40
N LEU A 33 1.74 -6.19 -5.62
CA LEU A 33 0.56 -5.47 -6.10
C LEU A 33 0.88 -4.02 -6.51
N GLU A 34 1.78 -3.33 -5.79
CA GLU A 34 2.30 -2.01 -6.21
C GLU A 34 2.99 -2.13 -7.59
N ARG A 35 3.88 -3.12 -7.76
CA ARG A 35 4.61 -3.33 -9.03
C ARG A 35 3.69 -3.73 -10.18
N ALA A 36 2.64 -4.48 -9.90
CA ALA A 36 1.64 -4.89 -10.88
C ALA A 36 0.65 -3.75 -11.22
N GLY A 37 0.69 -2.62 -10.51
CA GLY A 37 -0.15 -1.45 -10.77
C GLY A 37 -1.50 -1.45 -10.04
N TYR A 38 -1.76 -2.44 -9.18
CA TYR A 38 -3.02 -2.52 -8.43
C TYR A 38 -3.02 -1.64 -7.17
N ILE A 39 -1.84 -1.30 -6.66
CA ILE A 39 -1.69 -0.41 -5.50
C ILE A 39 -0.84 0.79 -5.89
N VAL A 40 -1.31 1.99 -5.55
CA VAL A 40 -0.52 3.21 -5.61
C VAL A 40 -0.26 3.69 -4.19
N ARG A 41 1.01 3.95 -3.86
CA ARG A 41 1.43 4.45 -2.54
C ARG A 41 1.85 5.91 -2.61
N ALA A 42 1.13 6.77 -1.90
CA ALA A 42 1.56 8.13 -1.61
C ALA A 42 2.24 8.19 -0.24
N ARG A 43 3.41 8.83 -0.16
CA ARG A 43 4.14 9.02 1.11
C ARG A 43 3.91 10.42 1.61
N GLU A 44 3.29 10.56 2.76
CA GLU A 44 3.10 11.86 3.39
C GLU A 44 4.38 12.28 4.12
N ARG A 45 4.78 13.53 3.90
CA ARG A 45 5.88 14.17 4.62
C ARG A 45 5.36 15.40 5.35
N ASP A 46 5.88 15.65 6.55
CA ASP A 46 5.60 16.88 7.28
C ASP A 46 6.33 18.09 6.66
N SER A 47 6.06 19.29 7.19
CA SER A 47 6.71 20.54 6.76
C SER A 47 8.23 20.57 7.01
N ARG A 48 8.78 19.58 7.73
CA ARG A 48 10.21 19.39 8.00
C ARG A 48 10.79 18.22 7.18
N GLY A 49 10.02 17.67 6.23
CA GLY A 49 10.43 16.58 5.35
C GLY A 49 10.44 15.18 5.98
N ARG A 50 10.00 15.03 7.24
CA ARG A 50 9.94 13.71 7.91
C ARG A 50 8.77 12.90 7.39
N LEU A 51 8.98 11.60 7.22
CA LEU A 51 7.92 10.68 6.82
C LEU A 51 6.88 10.59 7.94
N ARG A 52 5.62 10.91 7.62
CA ARG A 52 4.51 10.83 8.58
C ARG A 52 3.68 9.57 8.42
N GLY A 53 3.58 9.06 7.20
CA GLY A 53 2.80 7.89 6.90
C GLY A 53 2.83 7.55 5.42
N ALA A 54 1.98 6.61 5.04
CA ALA A 54 1.73 6.26 3.66
C ALA A 54 0.23 6.02 3.47
N GLU A 55 -0.31 6.64 2.44
CA GLU A 55 -1.65 6.36 1.94
C GLU A 55 -1.54 5.36 0.78
N TYR A 56 -2.44 4.39 0.77
CA TYR A 56 -2.50 3.34 -0.23
C TYR A 56 -3.84 3.40 -0.94
N THR A 57 -3.82 3.59 -2.26
CA THR A 57 -5.01 3.47 -3.10
C THR A 57 -4.98 2.12 -3.80
N ILE A 58 -6.06 1.35 -3.65
CA ILE A 58 -6.21 0.02 -4.26
C ILE A 58 -7.17 0.13 -5.44
N TYR A 59 -6.78 -0.43 -6.58
CA TYR A 59 -7.56 -0.44 -7.81
C TYR A 59 -7.96 -1.86 -8.19
N GLU A 60 -9.14 -2.02 -8.78
CA GLU A 60 -9.62 -3.30 -9.32
C GLU A 60 -8.91 -3.69 -10.62
N GLN A 61 -8.43 -2.70 -11.38
CA GLN A 61 -7.62 -2.88 -12.58
C GLN A 61 -6.26 -2.20 -12.40
N PRO A 62 -5.19 -2.78 -12.97
CA PRO A 62 -3.86 -2.22 -12.81
C PRO A 62 -3.82 -0.85 -13.46
N GLN A 63 -3.49 0.17 -12.66
CA GLN A 63 -3.15 1.47 -13.18
C GLN A 63 -1.83 1.31 -13.92
N VAL A 64 -1.78 1.80 -15.17
CA VAL A 64 -0.61 1.71 -16.05
C VAL A 64 0.63 1.97 -15.20
N PRO A 65 1.56 1.00 -15.07
CA PRO A 65 2.68 1.17 -14.17
C PRO A 65 3.38 2.46 -14.59
N SER A 66 3.47 3.43 -13.69
CA SER A 66 4.34 4.59 -13.87
C SER A 66 5.66 4.01 -14.33
N ALA A 67 5.98 4.16 -15.62
CA ALA A 67 7.26 3.77 -16.16
C ALA A 67 8.29 4.42 -15.25
N PHE A 68 9.04 3.58 -14.54
CA PHE A 68 10.09 4.01 -13.61
C PHE A 68 10.78 5.24 -14.21
N PRO A 69 10.88 6.40 -13.53
CA PRO A 69 11.84 7.38 -13.99
C PRO A 69 13.18 6.67 -13.84
N ALA A 70 13.80 6.35 -14.98
CA ALA A 70 15.19 5.94 -15.01
C ALA A 70 15.96 6.98 -14.19
N LEU A 71 16.70 6.51 -13.20
CA LEU A 71 17.66 7.33 -12.47
C LEU A 71 18.61 7.90 -13.53
N ASN A 72 18.47 9.20 -13.83
CA ASN A 72 19.47 9.99 -14.56
C ASN A 72 20.63 10.32 -13.62
#